data_AF-A0A7K8WZK1-F1
#
_entry.id   AF-A0A7K8WZK1-F1
#
_cell.length_a   1.000
_cell.length_b   1.000
_cell.length_c   1.000
_cell.angle_alpha   90.00
_cell.angle_beta   90.00
_cell.angle_gamma   90.00
#
_symmetry.space_group_name_H-M   'P 1'
#
loop_
_entity.id
_entity.type
_entity.pdbx_description
1 polymer ?
#
loop_
_entity_poly.entity_id
_entity_poly.type
_entity_poly.pdbx_seq_one_letter_code
_entity_poly.pdbx_strand_id
1 'polypeptide(L)'
;CCLPECECIWTDWIDVSYPDSSDRDGGDYETFENIKKYNSSWVCVKAENISCRATKFPDIPIADLGQTVKCDVDTGLICNNKDQQIGGIIPMPVCLNYEISVCCIPNIPECTTSMTPSTTTSPPSSTTSRVTHSTVSTTPPTAVPPGTPEGTTTTAVPPSSTTS
;
A
#
# COMPACT_ATOMS: atom_id res chain seq x y z
N CYS A 1 7.20 9.75 -20.49
CA CYS A 1 5.88 9.56 -21.08
C CYS A 1 5.33 8.31 -20.44
N CYS A 2 4.24 8.41 -19.67
CA CYS A 2 3.78 7.32 -18.81
C CYS A 2 2.72 6.49 -19.54
N LEU A 3 3.07 5.24 -19.86
CA LEU A 3 2.18 4.19 -20.38
C LEU A 3 1.66 3.36 -19.18
N PRO A 4 0.63 2.51 -19.34
CA PRO A 4 -0.54 2.37 -18.45
C PRO A 4 -0.32 1.89 -17.01
N GLU A 5 0.93 1.73 -16.58
CA GLU A 5 1.40 1.37 -15.25
C GLU A 5 2.47 2.38 -14.81
N CYS A 6 2.07 3.61 -14.51
CA CYS A 6 2.98 4.50 -13.79
C CYS A 6 3.24 3.92 -12.41
N GLU A 7 4.43 3.37 -12.17
CA GLU A 7 4.85 3.06 -10.81
C GLU A 7 4.77 4.35 -9.98
N CYS A 8 4.03 4.29 -8.87
CA CYS A 8 3.95 5.40 -7.95
C CYS A 8 5.28 5.53 -7.20
N ILE A 9 5.68 6.77 -6.93
CA ILE A 9 6.92 7.07 -6.21
C ILE A 9 6.52 7.43 -4.78
N TRP A 10 7.10 6.73 -3.81
CA TRP A 10 6.93 7.06 -2.40
C TRP A 10 7.62 8.38 -2.07
N THR A 11 6.93 9.25 -1.36
CA THR A 11 7.52 10.45 -0.77
C THR A 11 8.44 10.07 0.38
N ASP A 12 9.32 10.99 0.76
CA ASP A 12 9.86 11.00 2.12
C ASP A 12 8.71 11.05 3.15
N TRP A 13 9.02 10.71 4.39
CA TRP A 13 8.06 10.81 5.49
C TRP A 13 7.70 12.28 5.74
N ILE A 14 6.41 12.53 5.87
CA ILE A 14 5.81 13.84 6.05
C ILE A 14 5.19 13.87 7.45
N ASP A 15 5.64 14.86 8.22
CA ASP A 15 5.24 15.15 9.59
C ASP A 15 5.09 16.68 9.66
N VAL A 16 3.85 17.18 9.58
CA VAL A 16 3.53 18.62 9.57
C VAL A 16 2.62 19.03 10.71
N SER A 17 2.11 18.08 11.48
CA SER A 17 1.29 18.31 12.65
C SER A 17 1.80 17.52 13.85
N TYR A 18 1.45 17.99 15.05
CA TYR A 18 1.93 17.40 16.29
C TYR A 18 0.79 17.39 17.31
N PRO A 19 0.60 16.29 18.05
CA PRO A 19 -0.42 16.20 19.07
C PRO A 19 -0.10 17.14 20.25
N ASP A 20 -1.05 18.02 20.57
CA ASP A 20 -1.00 18.83 21.79
C ASP A 20 -1.69 18.09 22.94
N SER A 21 -0.91 17.71 23.96
CA SER A 21 -1.44 17.01 25.12
C SER A 21 -2.39 17.84 26.01
N SER A 22 -2.39 19.16 25.84
CA SER A 22 -3.25 20.09 26.58
C SER A 22 -4.58 20.38 25.87
N ASP A 23 -4.69 20.05 24.59
CA ASP A 23 -5.89 20.26 23.79
C ASP A 23 -6.60 18.94 23.49
N ARG A 24 -7.77 18.73 24.10
CA ARG A 24 -8.56 17.52 23.90
C ARG A 24 -9.29 17.49 22.55
N ASP A 25 -9.59 18.66 21.98
CA ASP A 25 -10.19 18.77 20.64
C ASP A 25 -9.12 18.78 19.54
N GLY A 26 -7.86 18.87 19.93
CA GLY A 26 -6.69 18.67 19.09
C GLY A 26 -6.41 17.20 18.76
N GLY A 27 -5.24 16.96 18.21
CA GLY A 27 -4.84 15.66 17.70
C GLY A 27 -3.66 15.79 16.76
N ASP A 28 -3.51 14.77 15.93
CA ASP A 28 -2.45 14.70 14.92
C ASP A 28 -3.06 14.44 13.54
N TYR A 29 -2.65 15.23 12.55
CA TYR A 29 -3.39 15.46 11.31
C TYR A 29 -2.47 15.61 10.09
N GLU A 30 -1.84 14.52 9.67
CA GLU A 30 -1.10 14.44 8.41
C GLU A 30 -2.06 14.32 7.21
N THR A 31 -2.96 15.29 7.07
CA THR A 31 -3.92 15.36 5.97
C THR A 31 -3.29 16.02 4.75
N PHE A 32 -3.72 15.65 3.54
CA PHE A 32 -3.21 16.30 2.33
C PHE A 32 -3.48 17.81 2.30
N GLU A 33 -4.57 18.26 2.94
CA GLU A 33 -4.85 19.69 3.13
C GLU A 33 -3.77 20.36 3.99
N ASN A 34 -3.45 19.79 5.15
CA ASN A 34 -2.43 20.33 6.05
C ASN A 34 -1.04 20.30 5.41
N ILE A 35 -0.70 19.22 4.71
CA ILE A 35 0.57 19.08 3.99
C ILE A 35 0.69 20.15 2.92
N LYS A 36 -0.35 20.38 2.12
CA LYS A 36 -0.36 21.43 1.09
C LYS A 36 -0.33 22.84 1.69
N LYS A 37 -0.94 23.03 2.86
CA LYS A 37 -0.89 24.30 3.60
C LYS A 37 0.51 24.59 4.14
N TYR A 38 1.21 23.56 4.63
CA TYR A 38 2.58 23.64 5.12
C TYR A 38 3.58 23.83 3.97
N ASN A 39 3.42 23.05 2.89
CA ASN A 39 4.24 23.11 1.68
C ASN A 39 3.36 23.18 0.43
N SER A 40 3.16 24.40 -0.07
CA SER A 40 2.35 24.66 -1.27
C SER A 40 2.92 24.06 -2.56
N SER A 41 4.20 23.66 -2.55
CA SER A 41 4.86 23.00 -3.68
C SER A 41 4.72 21.47 -3.64
N TRP A 42 4.15 20.90 -2.58
CA TRP A 42 3.85 19.48 -2.53
C TRP A 42 2.72 19.15 -3.51
N VAL A 43 2.98 18.25 -4.45
CA VAL A 43 2.04 17.86 -5.51
C VAL A 43 1.97 16.33 -5.59
N CYS A 44 0.79 15.80 -5.32
CA CYS A 44 0.42 14.41 -5.54
C CYS A 44 -0.89 14.40 -6.34
N VAL A 45 -0.81 14.11 -7.64
CA VAL A 45 -2.01 14.14 -8.51
C VAL A 45 -2.97 13.03 -8.15
N LYS A 46 -2.40 11.85 -7.88
CA LYS A 46 -3.11 10.65 -7.48
C LYS A 46 -2.25 9.91 -6.47
N ALA A 47 -2.78 9.77 -5.26
CA ALA A 47 -2.23 8.87 -4.25
C ALA A 47 -2.74 7.45 -4.58
N GLU A 48 -1.83 6.54 -4.90
CA GLU A 48 -2.15 5.12 -5.11
C GLU A 48 -2.10 4.34 -3.81
N ASN A 49 -1.22 4.76 -2.89
CA ASN A 49 -1.03 4.08 -1.62
C ASN A 49 -0.54 5.06 -0.54
N ILE A 50 -0.72 4.68 0.71
CA ILE A 50 -0.30 5.45 1.88
C ILE A 50 0.28 4.50 2.92
N SER A 51 1.34 4.96 3.58
CA SER A 51 1.93 4.29 4.72
C SER A 51 1.95 5.28 5.88
N CYS A 52 1.42 4.87 7.02
CA CYS A 52 1.39 5.66 8.24
C CYS A 52 2.12 4.93 9.36
N ARG A 53 2.90 5.65 10.16
CA ARG A 53 3.57 5.09 11.34
C ARG A 53 3.70 6.12 12.45
N ALA A 54 3.83 5.64 13.68
CA ALA A 54 4.22 6.49 14.80
C ALA A 54 5.73 6.73 14.75
N THR A 55 6.14 7.99 14.82
CA THR A 55 7.55 8.41 14.78
C THR A 55 8.42 7.73 15.85
N LYS A 56 7.88 7.54 17.06
CA LYS A 56 8.57 6.87 18.18
C LYS A 56 8.54 5.35 18.12
N PHE A 57 7.65 4.77 17.32
CA PHE A 57 7.44 3.33 17.23
C PHE A 57 7.31 2.89 15.76
N PRO A 58 8.34 3.14 14.92
CA PRO A 58 8.26 2.91 13.48
C PRO A 58 8.11 1.43 13.10
N ASP A 59 8.55 0.53 13.98
CA ASP A 59 8.52 -0.92 13.77
C ASP A 59 7.24 -1.58 14.30
N ILE A 60 6.37 -0.81 14.97
CA ILE A 60 5.10 -1.32 15.49
C ILE A 60 3.99 -0.92 14.52
N PRO A 61 3.22 -1.89 13.97
CA PRO A 61 2.09 -1.58 13.12
C PRO A 61 1.10 -0.66 13.82
N ILE A 62 0.53 0.30 13.08
CA ILE A 62 -0.37 1.31 13.65
C ILE A 62 -1.59 0.69 14.37
N ALA A 63 -2.08 -0.46 13.87
CA ALA A 63 -3.18 -1.20 14.47
C ALA A 63 -2.84 -1.80 15.84
N ASP A 64 -1.56 -2.04 16.12
CA ASP A 64 -1.09 -2.65 17.37
C ASP A 64 -0.74 -1.60 18.44
N LEU A 65 -0.72 -0.30 18.08
CA LEU A 65 -0.46 0.79 19.02
C LEU A 65 -1.60 1.02 20.01
N GLY A 66 -2.80 0.49 19.72
CA GLY A 66 -3.99 0.66 20.56
C GLY A 66 -4.62 2.05 20.49
N GLN A 67 -4.32 2.83 19.44
CA GLN A 67 -4.91 4.14 19.18
C GLN A 67 -5.97 4.08 18.08
N THR A 68 -7.01 4.90 18.19
CA THR A 68 -7.99 5.09 17.14
C THR A 68 -7.40 6.07 16.11
N VAL A 69 -6.86 5.54 15.01
CA VAL A 69 -6.25 6.33 13.94
C VAL A 69 -6.86 5.96 12.60
N LYS A 70 -7.23 6.96 11.81
CA LYS A 70 -7.62 6.80 10.41
C LYS A 70 -6.40 7.09 9.54
N CYS A 71 -6.01 6.14 8.70
CA CYS A 71 -4.95 6.27 7.71
C CYS A 71 -5.51 5.81 6.37
N ASP A 72 -5.75 6.74 5.44
CA ASP A 72 -6.40 6.45 4.16
C ASP A 72 -5.85 7.30 3.02
N VAL A 73 -5.88 6.72 1.82
CA VAL A 73 -5.34 7.34 0.59
C VAL A 73 -6.15 8.54 0.10
N ASP A 74 -7.36 8.77 0.62
CA ASP A 74 -8.22 9.88 0.21
C ASP A 74 -7.96 11.14 1.06
N THR A 75 -7.63 10.95 2.34
CA THR A 75 -7.57 12.03 3.33
C THR A 75 -6.16 12.24 3.88
N GLY A 76 -5.35 11.18 3.98
CA GLY A 76 -4.10 11.16 4.76
C GLY A 76 -4.30 10.46 6.11
N LEU A 77 -3.69 11.00 7.16
CA LEU A 77 -3.86 10.51 8.53
C LEU A 77 -4.65 11.49 9.41
N ILE A 78 -5.55 10.94 10.22
CA ILE A 78 -6.31 11.65 11.24
C ILE A 78 -6.27 10.84 12.54
N CYS A 79 -5.78 11.47 13.60
CA CYS A 79 -5.89 11.03 14.97
C CYS A 79 -6.48 12.16 15.80
N ASN A 80 -7.61 11.93 16.48
CA ASN A 80 -8.18 12.91 17.41
C ASN A 80 -7.86 12.52 18.85
N ASN A 81 -7.45 13.47 19.69
CA ASN A 81 -7.15 13.22 21.10
C ASN A 81 -8.40 12.71 21.86
N LYS A 82 -9.57 13.30 21.59
CA LYS A 82 -10.84 12.91 22.20
C LYS A 82 -11.27 11.45 21.99
N ASP A 83 -10.76 10.80 20.94
CA ASP A 83 -11.11 9.42 20.58
C ASP A 83 -10.15 8.40 21.22
N GLN A 84 -9.07 8.87 21.87
CA GLN A 84 -8.08 8.02 22.50
C GLN A 84 -8.49 7.61 23.91
N GLN A 85 -8.21 6.35 24.23
CA GLN A 85 -8.40 5.79 25.56
C GLN A 85 -7.04 5.48 26.18
N ILE A 86 -6.98 5.45 27.50
CA ILE A 86 -5.80 4.95 28.20
C ILE A 86 -5.71 3.44 27.93
N GLY A 87 -4.65 2.97 27.28
CA GLY A 87 -4.48 1.57 26.94
C GLY A 87 -3.38 1.32 25.91
N GLY A 88 -2.99 0.06 25.74
CA GLY A 88 -1.91 -0.33 24.83
C GLY A 88 -0.52 0.05 25.37
N ILE A 89 0.39 0.40 24.46
CA ILE A 89 1.77 0.79 24.79
C ILE A 89 1.82 2.20 25.41
N ILE A 90 0.77 3.01 25.24
CA ILE A 90 0.76 4.44 25.57
C ILE A 90 -0.12 4.71 26.80
N PRO A 91 0.44 5.27 27.89
CA PRO A 91 -0.29 5.47 29.14
C PRO A 91 -1.13 6.76 29.18
N MET A 92 -1.42 7.40 28.03
CA MET A 92 -2.09 8.70 27.95
C MET A 92 -3.19 8.70 26.87
N PRO A 93 -4.35 9.34 27.11
CA PRO A 93 -5.44 9.45 26.14
C PRO A 93 -5.18 10.59 25.15
N VAL A 94 -4.04 10.52 24.45
CA VAL A 94 -3.56 11.53 23.50
C VAL A 94 -2.92 10.82 22.32
N CYS A 95 -3.09 11.36 21.13
CA CYS A 95 -2.47 10.86 19.92
C CYS A 95 -0.94 10.78 20.08
N LEU A 96 -0.35 9.73 19.53
CA LEU A 96 1.07 9.73 19.23
C LEU A 96 1.37 10.71 18.10
N ASN A 97 2.64 11.05 17.95
CA ASN A 97 3.11 11.79 16.79
C ASN A 97 3.32 10.81 15.63
N TYR A 98 2.56 10.98 14.57
CA TYR A 98 2.56 10.16 13.37
C TYR A 98 3.21 10.91 12.21
N GLU A 99 3.64 10.12 11.24
CA GLU A 99 4.10 10.62 9.96
C GLU A 99 3.56 9.72 8.85
N ILE A 100 3.43 10.27 7.65
CA ILE A 100 2.96 9.53 6.48
C ILE A 100 3.95 9.56 5.33
N SER A 101 3.99 8.49 4.56
CA SER A 101 4.60 8.44 3.24
C SER A 101 3.50 8.10 2.24
N VAL A 102 3.50 8.78 1.08
CA VAL A 102 2.44 8.65 0.07
C VAL A 102 3.05 8.17 -1.23
N CYS A 103 2.46 7.15 -1.84
CA CYS A 103 2.87 6.68 -3.15
C CYS A 103 2.12 7.47 -4.21
N CYS A 104 2.79 8.45 -4.83
CA CYS A 104 2.18 9.40 -5.74
C CYS A 104 2.54 9.09 -7.19
N ILE A 105 1.55 9.15 -8.09
CA ILE A 105 1.83 9.15 -9.52
C ILE A 105 2.33 10.54 -9.93
N PRO A 106 3.52 10.64 -10.57
CA PRO A 106 4.03 11.91 -11.03
C PRO A 106 3.14 12.48 -12.14
N ASN A 107 2.99 13.82 -12.17
CA ASN A 107 2.28 14.52 -13.25
C ASN A 107 3.12 14.50 -14.55
N ILE A 108 3.16 13.36 -15.22
CA ILE A 108 3.79 13.18 -16.53
C ILE A 108 2.66 13.21 -17.57
N PRO A 109 2.78 13.99 -18.67
CA PRO A 109 1.77 13.97 -19.72
C PRO A 109 1.55 12.54 -20.23
N GLU A 110 0.27 12.14 -20.29
CA GLU A 110 -0.14 10.84 -20.82
C GLU A 110 0.32 10.71 -22.27
N CYS A 111 0.89 9.55 -22.62
CA CYS A 111 1.23 9.28 -24.01
C CYS A 111 -0.04 8.98 -24.79
N THR A 112 -0.44 9.87 -25.69
CA THR A 112 -1.43 9.53 -26.71
C THR A 112 -0.79 8.53 -27.67
N THR A 113 -0.99 7.23 -27.44
CA THR A 113 -0.68 6.22 -28.46
C THR A 113 -1.73 6.35 -29.56
N SER A 114 -1.44 7.18 -30.56
CA SER A 114 -2.19 7.17 -31.81
C SER A 114 -1.94 5.81 -32.49
N MET A 115 -2.75 4.81 -32.18
CA MET A 115 -2.81 3.59 -32.98
C MET A 115 -3.45 3.96 -34.32
N THR A 116 -2.64 4.42 -35.26
CA THR A 116 -3.06 4.52 -36.66
C THR A 116 -3.30 3.09 -37.15
N PRO A 117 -4.53 2.71 -37.57
CA PRO A 117 -4.73 1.43 -38.22
C PRO A 117 -3.96 1.47 -39.53
N SER A 118 -2.82 0.78 -39.59
CA SER A 118 -2.14 0.55 -40.86
C SER A 118 -2.96 -0.48 -41.62
N THR A 119 -3.86 -0.02 -42.49
CA THR A 119 -4.51 -0.87 -43.50
C THR A 119 -3.46 -1.30 -44.51
N THR A 120 -2.83 -2.44 -44.27
CA THR A 120 -2.03 -3.13 -45.29
C THR A 120 -2.99 -3.83 -46.25
N THR A 121 -3.31 -3.18 -47.35
CA THR A 121 -4.04 -3.78 -48.48
C THR A 121 -3.14 -4.80 -49.17
N SER A 122 -3.33 -6.10 -48.91
CA SER A 122 -2.70 -7.16 -49.71
C SER A 122 -3.46 -7.37 -51.02
N PRO A 123 -2.78 -7.51 -52.17
CA PRO A 123 -3.43 -7.86 -53.43
C PRO A 123 -3.93 -9.32 -53.41
N PRO A 124 -4.99 -9.64 -54.17
CA PRO A 124 -5.57 -10.99 -54.19
C PRO A 124 -4.65 -11.95 -54.95
N SER A 125 -4.09 -12.93 -54.25
CA SER A 125 -3.46 -14.09 -54.89
C SER A 125 -4.52 -15.12 -55.24
N SER A 126 -4.71 -15.33 -56.54
CA SER A 126 -5.48 -16.43 -57.09
C SER A 126 -4.60 -17.68 -57.11
N THR A 127 -5.02 -18.78 -56.47
CA THR A 127 -4.61 -20.12 -56.88
C THR A 127 -5.59 -21.19 -56.41
N THR A 128 -5.76 -22.15 -57.31
CA THR A 128 -6.78 -23.17 -57.45
C THR A 128 -6.58 -24.37 -56.51
N SER A 129 -7.70 -24.95 -56.05
CA SER A 129 -7.98 -26.38 -55.78
C SER A 129 -6.92 -27.30 -55.12
N ARG A 130 -7.33 -28.00 -54.06
CA ARG A 130 -7.65 -29.47 -54.05
C ARG A 130 -7.30 -30.16 -52.71
N VAL A 131 -8.35 -30.50 -51.96
CA VAL A 131 -8.72 -31.81 -51.37
C VAL A 131 -7.71 -32.58 -50.47
N THR A 132 -8.23 -32.92 -49.28
CA THR A 132 -8.08 -34.13 -48.42
C THR A 132 -7.00 -34.31 -47.35
N HIS A 133 -7.53 -34.74 -46.17
CA HIS A 133 -7.00 -35.71 -45.19
C HIS A 133 -5.80 -35.24 -44.33
N SER A 134 -5.68 -35.52 -43.02
CA SER A 134 -6.42 -36.33 -42.05
C SER A 134 -6.05 -35.89 -40.62
N THR A 135 -6.93 -36.25 -39.69
CA THR A 135 -6.82 -36.37 -38.22
C THR A 135 -5.49 -36.92 -37.66
N VAL A 136 -5.07 -36.45 -36.48
CA VAL A 136 -4.55 -37.17 -35.27
C VAL A 136 -4.22 -36.06 -34.23
N SER A 137 -4.94 -35.82 -33.13
CA SER A 137 -5.21 -36.59 -31.89
C SER A 137 -4.05 -36.64 -30.86
N THR A 138 -4.41 -36.39 -29.58
CA THR A 138 -3.76 -36.80 -28.30
C THR A 138 -2.40 -36.18 -27.94
N THR A 139 -2.04 -35.72 -26.73
CA THR A 139 -2.60 -35.71 -25.34
C THR A 139 -1.64 -34.86 -24.46
N PRO A 140 -2.09 -34.16 -23.41
CA PRO A 140 -1.30 -33.86 -22.22
C PRO A 140 -1.65 -34.87 -21.11
N PRO A 141 -0.71 -35.35 -20.27
CA PRO A 141 -0.45 -34.66 -18.99
C PRO A 141 0.96 -34.95 -18.40
N THR A 142 1.32 -34.30 -17.29
CA THR A 142 1.83 -35.00 -16.08
C THR A 142 1.89 -34.00 -14.93
N ALA A 143 1.10 -34.29 -13.91
CA ALA A 143 1.14 -33.71 -12.58
C ALA A 143 2.01 -34.60 -11.67
N VAL A 144 2.81 -34.00 -10.78
CA VAL A 144 3.26 -34.64 -9.52
C VAL A 144 3.52 -33.55 -8.45
N PRO A 145 2.76 -33.53 -7.34
CA PRO A 145 3.20 -33.16 -5.99
C PRO A 145 3.56 -34.45 -5.21
N PRO A 146 4.42 -34.45 -4.15
CA PRO A 146 4.09 -33.97 -2.78
C PRO A 146 5.32 -33.31 -2.08
N GLY A 147 5.31 -32.65 -0.92
CA GLY A 147 4.52 -32.76 0.29
C GLY A 147 5.47 -33.12 1.44
N THR A 148 5.80 -32.15 2.32
CA THR A 148 6.44 -32.43 3.63
C THR A 148 6.01 -31.37 4.64
N PRO A 149 5.38 -31.75 5.77
CA PRO A 149 5.30 -30.92 6.96
C PRO A 149 6.28 -31.46 8.02
N GLU A 150 7.20 -30.61 8.46
CA GLU A 150 8.13 -30.87 9.55
C GLU A 150 8.26 -29.54 10.33
N GLY A 151 8.19 -29.46 11.65
CA GLY A 151 7.99 -30.44 12.69
C GLY A 151 7.73 -29.64 13.98
N THR A 152 6.85 -30.17 14.81
CA THR A 152 6.50 -29.66 16.14
C THR A 152 7.73 -29.69 17.06
N THR A 153 8.02 -28.60 17.77
CA THR A 153 8.80 -28.70 19.02
C THR A 153 8.10 -27.92 20.13
N THR A 154 7.49 -28.67 21.03
CA THR A 154 6.98 -28.23 22.33
C THR A 154 8.17 -28.16 23.29
N THR A 155 8.31 -27.08 24.06
CA THR A 155 9.13 -27.12 25.28
C THR A 155 8.40 -26.37 26.38
N ALA A 156 8.05 -27.13 27.41
CA ALA A 156 7.42 -26.68 28.63
C ALA A 156 8.48 -26.27 29.68
N VAL A 157 8.13 -25.18 30.36
CA VAL A 157 8.47 -24.63 31.69
C VAL A 157 9.30 -25.51 32.66
N PRO A 158 10.09 -24.88 33.54
CA PRO A 158 9.71 -24.92 34.97
C PRO A 158 9.74 -23.54 35.66
N PRO A 159 8.96 -23.32 36.73
CA PRO A 159 8.99 -22.10 37.54
C PRO A 159 9.99 -22.24 38.70
N SER A 160 10.58 -21.13 39.15
CA SER A 160 11.29 -21.00 40.43
C SER A 160 11.31 -19.50 40.76
N SER A 161 10.47 -19.02 41.68
CA SER A 161 10.62 -18.99 43.16
C SER A 161 11.29 -17.71 43.68
N THR A 162 10.45 -16.86 44.29
CA THR A 162 10.61 -15.98 45.45
C THR A 162 12.00 -15.78 46.05
N THR A 163 12.42 -14.53 46.30
CA THR A 163 12.99 -14.08 47.59
C THR A 163 12.85 -12.55 47.76
N SER A 164 12.46 -12.16 48.98
CA SER A 164 12.47 -10.87 49.71
C SER A 164 12.55 -9.52 49.00
#